data_AF-A0A084WF97-F1
#
_entry.id   AF-A0A084WF97-F1
#
_cell.length_a   1.000
_cell.length_b   1.000
_cell.length_c   1.000
_cell.angle_alpha   90.00
_cell.angle_beta   90.00
_cell.angle_gamma   90.00
#
_symmetry.space_group_name_H-M   'P 1'
#
loop_
_entity.id
_entity.type
_entity.pdbx_description
1 polymer ?
#
loop_
_entity_poly.entity_id
_entity_poly.type
_entity_poly.pdbx_seq_one_letter_code
_entity_poly.pdbx_strand_id
1 'polypeptide(L)' 'MMNDPAALGMIPFDTIGLYEQPKPRFIFKMPRVVPDQKSKFESDDLFKKLSRDSELLKDENE' A
#
# COMPACT_ATOMS: atom_id res chain seq x y z
N MET A 1 -1.46 -14.01 3.11
CA MET A 1 -1.16 -12.64 3.57
C MET A 1 -2.24 -12.21 4.56
N MET A 2 -1.84 -11.93 5.80
CA MET A 2 -2.59 -11.36 6.93
C MET A 2 -3.84 -12.11 7.40
N ASN A 3 -3.62 -13.16 8.18
CA ASN A 3 -4.52 -13.54 9.27
C ASN A 3 -3.98 -12.85 10.52
N ASP A 4 -4.41 -11.61 10.79
CA ASP A 4 -4.01 -10.86 11.97
C ASP A 4 -4.98 -11.21 13.12
N PRO A 5 -4.54 -11.99 14.13
CA PRO A 5 -5.41 -12.42 15.22
C PRO A 5 -5.84 -11.25 16.12
N ALA A 6 -5.27 -10.06 15.96
CA ALA A 6 -5.67 -8.87 16.72
C ALA A 6 -7.03 -8.29 16.28
N ALA A 7 -7.59 -8.73 15.14
CA ALA A 7 -8.89 -8.24 14.64
C ALA A 7 -10.11 -8.97 15.25
N LEU A 8 -9.90 -10.13 15.87
CA LEU A 8 -10.96 -10.89 16.56
C LEU A 8 -10.87 -10.59 18.06
N GLY A 9 -11.54 -9.53 18.49
CA GLY A 9 -11.53 -9.03 19.87
C GLY A 9 -11.94 -10.06 20.93
N MET A 10 -10.98 -10.88 21.38
CA MET A 10 -11.14 -11.88 22.43
C MET A 10 -9.89 -11.95 23.32
N ILE A 11 -9.64 -10.88 24.09
CA ILE A 11 -8.87 -10.99 25.33
C ILE A 11 -9.66 -10.26 26.42
N PRO A 12 -10.33 -10.99 27.35
CA PRO A 12 -11.30 -10.38 28.24
C PRO A 12 -10.69 -9.63 29.43
N PHE A 13 -9.43 -9.82 29.80
CA PHE A 13 -8.83 -9.08 30.92
C PHE A 13 -7.31 -9.01 30.78
N ASP A 14 -6.80 -7.93 30.21
CA ASP A 14 -5.46 -7.45 30.53
C ASP A 14 -5.60 -6.03 31.10
N THR A 15 -5.50 -6.00 32.44
CA THR A 15 -4.96 -4.93 33.27
C THR A 15 -5.23 -3.48 32.86
N ILE A 16 -6.06 -2.85 33.70
CA ILE A 16 -6.18 -1.40 33.93
C ILE A 16 -4.78 -0.77 34.00
N GLY A 17 -4.28 -0.31 32.86
CA GLY A 17 -3.15 0.60 32.73
C GLY A 17 -3.66 2.02 32.83
N LEU A 18 -3.28 2.70 33.91
CA LEU A 18 -3.56 4.10 34.19
C LEU A 18 -3.31 4.99 32.95
N TYR A 19 -4.39 5.54 32.39
CA TYR A 19 -4.42 6.60 31.38
C TYR A 19 -3.33 6.51 30.30
N GLU A 20 -3.36 5.45 29.49
CA GLU A 20 -2.68 5.53 28.19
C GLU A 20 -3.49 6.48 27.30
N GLN A 21 -3.01 7.72 27.16
CA GLN A 21 -3.52 8.66 26.15
C GLN A 21 -3.53 7.94 24.81
N PRO A 22 -4.69 7.76 24.15
CA PRO A 22 -4.73 7.11 22.83
C PRO A 22 -3.92 7.98 21.88
N LYS A 23 -2.70 7.54 21.57
CA LYS A 23 -1.79 8.25 20.68
C LYS A 23 -2.53 8.49 19.36
N PRO A 24 -2.72 9.75 18.92
CA PRO A 24 -3.46 10.04 17.70
C PRO A 24 -2.80 9.30 16.55
N ARG A 25 -3.44 8.24 16.07
CA ARG A 25 -3.03 7.57 14.84
C ARG A 25 -3.52 8.46 13.73
N PHE A 26 -2.67 9.38 13.29
CA PHE A 26 -2.92 10.15 12.09
C PHE A 26 -2.96 9.18 10.91
N ILE A 27 -4.17 8.77 10.52
CA ILE A 27 -4.37 7.92 9.34
C ILE A 27 -4.28 8.84 8.12
N PHE A 28 -3.07 9.30 7.83
CA PHE A 28 -2.76 9.79 6.49
C PHE A 28 -2.73 8.56 5.58
N LYS A 29 -3.85 8.29 4.91
CA LYS A 29 -3.87 7.26 3.87
C LYS A 29 -3.03 7.78 2.71
N MET A 30 -1.80 7.28 2.59
CA MET A 30 -0.96 7.56 1.44
C MET A 30 -1.66 7.05 0.17
N PRO A 31 -1.95 7.92 -0.82
CA PRO A 31 -2.55 7.49 -2.06
C PRO A 31 -1.62 6.54 -2.80
N ARG A 32 -2.12 5.35 -3.15
CA ARG A 32 -1.33 4.37 -3.92
C ARG A 32 -1.11 4.78 -5.38
N VAL A 33 -1.94 5.70 -5.88
CA VAL A 33 -2.03 6.07 -7.29
C VAL A 33 -2.22 7.57 -7.41
N VAL A 34 -1.74 8.14 -8.51
CA VAL A 34 -2.00 9.56 -8.82
C VAL A 34 -3.47 9.78 -9.20
N PRO A 35 -4.05 10.96 -8.92
CA PRO A 35 -5.48 11.21 -9.15
C PRO A 35 -5.96 10.99 -10.58
N ASP A 36 -5.22 11.47 -11.58
CA ASP A 36 -5.51 11.21 -13.00
C ASP A 36 -4.52 10.20 -13.57
N GLN A 37 -4.89 8.93 -13.41
CA GLN A 37 -4.12 7.80 -13.92
C GLN A 37 -3.99 7.83 -15.45
N LYS A 38 -5.05 8.26 -16.14
CA LYS A 38 -5.09 8.24 -17.61
C LYS A 38 -4.16 9.30 -18.18
N SER A 39 -4.27 10.54 -17.71
CA SER A 39 -3.38 11.62 -18.14
C SER A 39 -1.92 11.30 -17.82
N LYS A 40 -1.63 10.77 -16.62
CA LYS A 40 -0.28 10.35 -16.25
C LYS A 40 0.27 9.28 -17.20
N PHE A 41 -0.53 8.28 -17.56
CA PHE A 41 -0.11 7.23 -18.49
C PHE A 41 0.17 7.79 -19.89
N GLU A 42 -0.70 8.65 -20.41
CA GLU A 42 -0.60 9.19 -21.78
C GLU A 42 0.49 10.26 -21.94
N SER A 43 0.77 11.04 -20.88
CA SER A 43 1.70 12.19 -20.96
C SER A 43 3.14 11.86 -20.56
N ASP A 44 3.36 10.84 -19.74
CA ASP A 44 4.68 10.51 -19.21
C ASP A 44 5.54 9.77 -20.25
N ASP A 45 6.76 10.27 -20.47
CA ASP A 45 7.67 9.73 -21.48
C ASP A 45 8.14 8.31 -21.17
N LEU A 46 8.18 7.91 -19.89
CA LEU A 46 8.50 6.54 -19.49
C LEU A 46 7.40 5.58 -19.97
N PHE A 47 6.13 5.92 -19.70
CA PHE A 47 5.01 5.09 -20.10
C PHE A 47 4.89 5.02 -21.63
N LYS A 48 5.08 6.14 -22.34
CA LYS A 48 5.08 6.13 -23.82
C LYS A 48 6.10 5.18 -24.41
N LYS A 49 7.34 5.18 -23.91
CA LYS A 49 8.41 4.29 -24.39
C LYS A 49 8.07 2.81 -24.21
N LEU A 50 7.33 2.48 -23.15
CA LEU A 50 7.02 1.10 -22.76
C LEU A 50 5.62 0.62 -23.20
N SER A 51 4.81 1.45 -23.85
CA SER A 51 3.37 1.18 -24.07
C SER A 51 3.04 0.15 -25.15
N ARG A 52 4.01 -0.31 -25.97
CA ARG A 52 3.72 -1.15 -27.15
C ARG A 52 4.68 -2.32 -27.31
N ASP A 53 5.71 -2.18 -28.16
CA ASP A 53 6.40 -3.33 -28.75
C ASP A 53 7.88 -3.39 -28.36
N SER A 54 8.19 -3.07 -27.10
CA SER A 54 9.55 -3.29 -26.59
C SER A 54 9.77 -4.78 -26.37
N GLU A 55 10.92 -5.30 -26.82
CA GLU A 55 11.31 -6.69 -26.57
C GLU A 55 11.37 -6.94 -25.06
N LEU A 56 10.59 -7.93 -24.59
CA LEU A 56 10.61 -8.36 -23.22
C LEU A 56 11.68 -9.44 -23.06
N LEU A 57 12.82 -9.07 -22.50
CA LEU A 57 13.86 -10.01 -22.14
C LEU A 57 13.42 -10.80 -20.91
N LYS A 58 13.58 -12.12 -20.94
CA LYS A 58 13.49 -12.95 -19.75
C LYS A 58 14.79 -12.77 -18.98
N ASP A 59 14.70 -12.57 -17.67
CA ASP A 59 15.86 -12.67 -16.82
C ASP A 59 16.29 -14.15 -16.81
N GLU A 60 17.43 -14.45 -17.45
CA GLU A 60 18.02 -15.80 -17.53
C GLU A 60 18.59 -16.28 -16.18
N ASN A 61 18.29 -15.60 -15.07
CA ASN A 61 18.82 -15.85 -13.73
C ASN A 61 17.74 -16.38 -12.77
N GLU A 62 16.93 -17.34 -13.22
CA GLU A 62 16.11 -18.22 -12.35
C GLU A 62 16.50 -19.68 -12.52
#